data_AF-A0A9P0PYT0-F1
#
_entry.id   AF-A0A9P0PYT0-F1
#
_cell.length_a   1.000
_cell.length_b   1.000
_cell.length_c   1.000
_cell.angle_alpha   90.00
_cell.angle_beta   90.00
_cell.angle_gamma   90.00
#
_symmetry.space_group_name_H-M   'P 1'
#
loop_
_entity.id
_entity.type
_entity.pdbx_description
1 polymer ?
#
loop_
_entity_poly.entity_id
_entity_poly.type
_entity_poly.pdbx_seq_one_letter_code
_entity_poly.pdbx_strand_id
1 'polypeptide(L)'
;EFPIYYIVYPLLFLASSLGAHLIILHCSRICSQRIYCDDNISKFLRIVYQFFNIDVSEAGPSRVKINNRKKLCKGIPITTLTKNWTMLNLFLLNSQNYSEEQRKEVKHKLSNLKLEIKRRWIAAHYIEDLFLKRNNRWLQMTFEIPQTKSRPGRPQKSFSKISERSKRRKTEAFRGEITSEELTFATHTKLHSEGKTDASKDPLITGMRPNPRKIKKPFLKETVEMLMPEEPMGQSYLSGDNDDDDDNDDED
;
A
#
# COMPACT_ATOMS: atom_id res chain seq x y z
N GLU A 1 36.05 5.93 -2.85
CA GLU A 1 35.17 5.00 -3.58
C GLU A 1 34.17 4.41 -2.61
N PHE A 2 32.90 4.79 -2.69
CA PHE A 2 31.86 4.27 -1.81
C PHE A 2 31.13 3.11 -2.50
N PRO A 3 30.81 2.01 -1.80
CA PRO A 3 30.19 0.85 -2.43
C PRO A 3 28.72 1.15 -2.80
N ILE A 4 28.45 1.13 -4.11
CA ILE A 4 27.15 1.33 -4.78
C ILE A 4 26.03 0.39 -4.24
N TYR A 5 26.39 -0.65 -3.49
CA TYR A 5 25.48 -1.63 -2.91
C TYR A 5 24.44 -1.07 -1.92
N TYR A 6 24.71 0.08 -1.27
CA TYR A 6 23.79 0.63 -0.27
C TYR A 6 22.60 1.39 -0.85
N ILE A 7 22.62 1.81 -2.12
CA ILE A 7 21.55 2.62 -2.72
C ILE A 7 20.46 1.74 -3.38
N VAL A 8 20.81 0.51 -3.78
CA VAL A 8 19.86 -0.38 -4.49
C VAL A 8 18.81 -0.97 -3.53
N TYR A 9 19.14 -1.16 -2.25
CA TYR A 9 18.22 -1.72 -1.25
C TYR A 9 17.03 -0.82 -0.89
N PRO A 10 17.18 0.50 -0.64
CA PRO A 10 16.02 1.35 -0.36
C PRO A 10 15.07 1.50 -1.56
N LEU A 11 15.58 1.44 -2.80
CA LEU A 11 14.74 1.50 -4.02
C LEU A 11 13.89 0.24 -4.23
N LEU A 12 14.41 -0.95 -3.90
CA LEU A 12 13.64 -2.20 -3.95
C LEU A 12 12.59 -2.30 -2.83
N PHE A 13 12.86 -1.73 -1.66
CA PHE A 13 11.91 -1.69 -0.54
C PHE A 13 10.72 -0.76 -0.83
N LEU A 14 10.97 0.40 -1.44
CA LEU A 14 9.91 1.33 -1.88
C LEU A 14 9.02 0.74 -3.00
N ALA A 15 9.60 -0.06 -3.91
CA ALA A 15 8.86 -0.70 -5.00
C ALA A 15 7.86 -1.79 -4.56
N SER A 16 7.99 -2.32 -3.34
CA SER A 16 7.02 -3.30 -2.80
C SER A 16 5.82 -2.63 -2.10
N SER A 17 5.92 -1.34 -1.78
CA SER A 17 4.88 -0.55 -1.09
C SER A 17 3.92 0.13 -2.07
N LEU A 18 4.43 0.56 -3.22
CA LEU A 18 3.65 1.23 -4.27
C LEU A 18 3.40 0.25 -5.40
N GLY A 19 2.14 -0.13 -5.59
CA GLY A 19 1.69 -1.08 -6.62
C GLY A 19 2.42 -0.90 -7.96
N ALA A 20 2.94 -2.02 -8.47
CA ALA A 20 3.83 -2.08 -9.62
C ALA A 20 3.15 -1.60 -10.91
N HIS A 21 3.19 -0.31 -11.20
CA HIS A 21 2.93 0.19 -12.55
C HIS A 21 3.78 1.37 -13.00
N LEU A 22 4.61 1.98 -12.14
CA LEU A 22 5.39 3.13 -12.57
C LEU A 22 6.75 3.19 -11.89
N ILE A 23 7.71 2.42 -12.41
CA ILE A 23 9.11 2.86 -12.36
C ILE A 23 9.30 3.81 -13.55
N ILE A 24 8.58 4.93 -13.56
CA ILE A 24 9.06 6.13 -14.23
C ILE A 24 9.84 6.85 -13.13
N LEU A 25 11.15 6.83 -13.25
CA LEU A 25 12.06 7.69 -12.51
C LEU A 25 11.57 9.13 -12.62
N HIS A 26 10.80 9.59 -11.62
CA HIS A 26 10.55 11.01 -11.42
C HIS A 26 11.81 11.60 -10.77
N CYS A 27 12.90 11.65 -11.53
CA CYS A 27 14.09 12.43 -11.20
C CYS A 27 13.79 13.88 -11.59
N SER A 28 12.93 14.52 -10.79
CA SER A 28 12.59 15.93 -10.95
C SER A 28 13.75 16.77 -10.41
N ARG A 29 14.50 17.35 -11.36
CA ARG A 29 15.40 18.51 -11.23
C ARG A 29 16.77 18.27 -10.56
N ILE A 30 17.79 18.43 -11.41
CA ILE A 30 19.18 18.76 -11.12
C ILE A 30 19.99 17.59 -10.55
N CYS A 31 20.32 16.62 -11.40
CA CYS A 31 21.68 16.10 -11.52
C CYS A 31 21.78 15.26 -12.80
N SER A 32 22.67 15.68 -13.70
CA SER A 32 23.09 14.91 -14.87
C SER A 32 23.93 13.71 -14.42
N GLN A 33 23.29 12.72 -13.79
CA GLN A 33 23.90 11.42 -13.56
C GLN A 33 23.31 10.45 -14.57
N ARG A 34 24.14 10.08 -15.55
CA ARG A 34 23.99 8.84 -16.32
C ARG A 34 23.82 7.71 -15.30
N ILE A 35 22.58 7.32 -15.03
CA ILE A 35 22.31 6.01 -14.44
C ILE A 35 22.64 5.04 -15.56
N TYR A 36 23.90 4.58 -15.58
CA TYR A 36 24.24 3.34 -16.26
C TYR A 36 23.41 2.28 -15.55
N CYS A 37 22.24 1.97 -16.10
CA CYS A 37 21.63 0.67 -15.85
C CYS A 37 22.60 -0.33 -16.44
N ASP A 38 23.57 -0.75 -15.63
CA ASP A 38 24.45 -1.86 -15.95
C ASP A 38 23.55 -2.99 -16.48
N ASP A 39 23.84 -3.48 -17.68
CA ASP A 39 23.08 -4.55 -18.33
C ASP A 39 22.82 -5.72 -17.37
N ASN A 40 23.73 -5.93 -16.42
CA ASN A 40 23.62 -6.92 -15.37
C ASN A 40 22.42 -6.68 -14.42
N ILE A 41 22.15 -5.43 -14.05
CA ILE A 41 21.02 -5.05 -13.17
C ILE A 41 19.70 -5.25 -13.92
N SER A 42 19.61 -4.81 -15.18
CA SER A 42 18.40 -5.00 -16.00
C SER A 42 18.10 -6.50 -16.21
N LYS A 43 19.14 -7.30 -16.51
CA LYS A 43 19.02 -8.77 -16.60
C LYS A 43 18.62 -9.39 -15.26
N PHE A 44 19.17 -8.91 -14.14
CA PHE A 44 18.79 -9.38 -12.81
C PHE A 44 17.33 -9.05 -12.47
N LEU A 45 16.87 -7.83 -12.72
CA LEU A 45 15.48 -7.43 -12.48
C LEU A 45 14.50 -8.25 -13.33
N ARG A 46 14.85 -8.58 -14.58
CA ARG A 46 14.06 -9.52 -15.40
C ARG A 46 13.99 -10.91 -14.78
N ILE A 47 15.11 -11.43 -14.26
CA ILE A 47 15.14 -12.73 -13.57
C ILE A 47 14.25 -12.71 -12.32
N VAL A 48 14.38 -11.66 -11.50
CA VAL A 48 13.57 -11.50 -10.27
C VAL A 48 12.09 -11.38 -10.61
N TYR A 49 11.74 -10.55 -11.58
CA TYR A 49 10.36 -10.35 -12.02
C TYR A 49 9.76 -11.65 -12.57
N GLN A 50 10.50 -12.39 -13.41
CA GLN A 50 10.06 -13.70 -13.90
C GLN A 50 9.93 -14.74 -12.79
N PHE A 51 10.73 -14.66 -11.72
CA PHE A 51 10.64 -15.56 -10.58
C PHE A 51 9.43 -15.25 -9.68
N PHE A 52 9.05 -13.97 -9.56
CA PHE A 52 7.97 -13.52 -8.66
C PHE A 52 6.60 -13.38 -9.34
N ASN A 53 6.53 -13.13 -10.65
CA ASN A 53 5.29 -13.22 -11.43
C ASN A 53 4.87 -14.68 -11.71
N ILE A 54 5.52 -15.66 -11.09
CA ILE A 54 5.01 -17.03 -11.07
C ILE A 54 3.82 -17.03 -10.10
N ASP A 55 2.64 -17.02 -10.70
CA ASP A 55 1.31 -16.93 -10.10
C ASP A 55 1.24 -17.42 -8.65
N VAL A 56 1.12 -16.47 -7.72
CA VAL A 56 0.77 -16.76 -6.31
C VAL A 56 -0.66 -17.33 -6.21
N SER A 57 -1.46 -17.25 -7.28
CA SER A 57 -2.84 -17.74 -7.32
C SER A 57 -2.98 -19.26 -7.42
N GLU A 58 -1.89 -20.00 -7.68
CA GLU A 58 -1.90 -21.48 -7.71
C GLU A 58 -1.33 -22.11 -6.42
N ALA A 59 -1.22 -21.34 -5.33
CA ALA A 59 -0.92 -21.92 -4.04
C ALA A 59 -2.13 -22.74 -3.55
N GLY A 60 -2.11 -24.04 -3.83
CA GLY A 60 -3.07 -24.99 -3.28
C GLY A 60 -3.09 -24.97 -1.74
N PRO A 61 -4.06 -25.65 -1.10
CA PRO A 61 -4.24 -25.65 0.36
C PRO A 61 -3.01 -26.13 1.14
N SER A 62 -2.06 -26.80 0.48
CA SER A 62 -0.76 -27.20 1.02
C SER A 62 0.20 -26.04 1.30
N ARG A 63 -0.07 -24.81 0.83
CA ARG A 63 0.73 -23.59 1.13
C ARG A 63 2.21 -23.76 0.77
N VAL A 64 2.49 -24.44 -0.33
CA VAL A 64 3.83 -24.59 -0.90
C VAL A 64 3.89 -23.78 -2.18
N LYS A 65 4.92 -22.93 -2.36
CA LYS A 65 5.14 -22.28 -3.65
C LYS A 65 5.71 -23.31 -4.62
N ILE A 66 4.90 -23.68 -5.60
CA ILE A 66 5.25 -24.63 -6.65
C ILE A 66 5.81 -23.82 -7.82
N ASN A 67 7.13 -23.80 -7.95
CA ASN A 67 7.77 -23.17 -9.10
C ASN A 67 8.14 -24.22 -10.13
N ASN A 68 7.67 -24.02 -11.37
CA ASN A 68 8.05 -24.84 -12.49
C ASN A 68 9.45 -24.45 -12.96
N ARG A 69 10.40 -25.41 -13.00
CA ARG A 69 11.79 -25.15 -13.37
C ARG A 69 11.92 -24.59 -14.79
N LYS A 70 10.97 -24.93 -15.68
CA LYS A 70 10.91 -24.40 -17.05
C LYS A 70 10.67 -22.89 -17.06
N LYS A 71 9.84 -22.35 -16.15
CA LYS A 71 9.60 -20.91 -16.05
C LYS A 71 10.89 -20.17 -15.67
N LEU A 72 11.71 -20.77 -14.80
CA LEU A 72 12.98 -20.20 -14.33
C LEU A 72 14.06 -20.09 -15.44
N CYS A 73 14.02 -20.98 -16.42
CA CYS A 73 14.97 -20.97 -17.54
C CYS A 73 14.44 -20.22 -18.78
N LYS A 74 13.18 -19.76 -18.79
CA LYS A 74 12.57 -19.21 -20.02
C LYS A 74 13.06 -17.79 -20.30
N GLY A 75 13.86 -17.62 -21.35
CA GLY A 75 14.33 -16.31 -21.81
C GLY A 75 15.52 -15.75 -21.02
N ILE A 76 16.16 -16.58 -20.19
CA ILE A 76 17.40 -16.24 -19.49
C ILE A 76 18.48 -17.21 -19.95
N PRO A 77 19.58 -16.72 -20.55
CA PRO A 77 20.72 -17.57 -20.86
C PRO A 77 21.22 -18.29 -19.60
N ILE A 78 21.45 -19.60 -19.70
CA ILE A 78 21.84 -20.44 -18.55
C ILE A 78 23.17 -19.97 -17.92
N THR A 79 24.06 -19.39 -18.73
CA THR A 79 25.30 -18.76 -18.26
C THR A 79 25.04 -17.53 -17.39
N THR A 80 24.05 -16.70 -17.72
CA THR A 80 23.62 -15.57 -16.89
C THR A 80 22.95 -16.03 -15.60
N LEU A 81 22.12 -17.06 -15.68
CA LEU A 81 21.45 -17.64 -14.51
C LEU A 81 22.47 -18.14 -13.47
N THR A 82 23.52 -18.83 -13.91
CA THR A 82 24.55 -19.36 -13.01
C THR A 82 25.41 -18.27 -12.36
N LYS A 83 25.68 -17.16 -13.07
CA LYS A 83 26.38 -15.98 -12.53
C LYS A 83 25.52 -15.23 -11.50
N ASN A 84 24.24 -15.04 -11.79
CA ASN A 84 23.32 -14.27 -10.94
C ASN A 84 22.71 -15.10 -9.80
N TRP A 85 23.12 -16.36 -9.63
CA TRP A 85 22.59 -17.26 -8.61
C TRP A 85 22.76 -16.72 -7.18
N THR A 86 23.89 -16.08 -6.88
CA THR A 86 24.17 -15.51 -5.55
C THR A 86 23.18 -14.41 -5.21
N MET A 87 22.89 -13.52 -6.17
CA MET A 87 21.92 -12.44 -6.01
C MET A 87 20.50 -12.99 -5.84
N LEU A 88 20.12 -13.99 -6.64
CA LEU A 88 18.82 -14.66 -6.50
C LEU A 88 18.66 -15.28 -5.10
N ASN A 89 19.70 -15.93 -4.60
CA ASN A 89 19.69 -16.58 -3.28
C ASN A 89 19.55 -15.53 -2.16
N LEU A 90 20.31 -14.43 -2.24
CA LEU A 90 20.22 -13.32 -1.30
C LEU A 90 18.83 -12.67 -1.33
N PHE A 91 18.30 -12.43 -2.51
CA PHE A 91 16.97 -11.85 -2.70
C PHE A 91 15.87 -12.73 -2.12
N LEU A 92 15.89 -14.05 -2.42
CA LEU A 92 14.89 -14.98 -1.90
C LEU A 92 14.92 -15.05 -0.37
N LEU A 93 16.11 -15.09 0.23
CA LEU A 93 16.27 -15.12 1.68
C LEU A 93 15.85 -13.81 2.36
N ASN A 94 15.97 -12.67 1.68
CA ASN A 94 15.58 -11.35 2.20
C ASN A 94 14.09 -11.04 1.95
N SER A 95 13.48 -11.64 0.93
CA SER A 95 12.07 -11.38 0.57
C SER A 95 11.05 -11.94 1.56
N GLN A 96 11.42 -12.92 2.39
CA GLN A 96 10.51 -13.54 3.35
C GLN A 96 11.17 -13.66 4.73
N ASN A 97 10.35 -13.54 5.77
CA ASN A 97 10.74 -13.71 7.18
C ASN A 97 10.92 -15.20 7.52
N TYR A 98 11.84 -15.89 6.84
CA TYR A 98 12.18 -17.28 7.13
C TYR A 98 12.87 -17.41 8.49
N SER A 99 12.45 -18.41 9.27
CA SER A 99 13.21 -18.90 10.43
C SER A 99 14.62 -19.34 10.01
N GLU A 100 15.59 -19.32 10.92
CA GLU A 100 16.98 -19.72 10.63
C GLU A 100 17.07 -21.15 10.06
N GLU A 101 16.27 -22.07 10.60
CA GLU A 101 16.17 -23.46 10.12
C GLU A 101 15.66 -23.52 8.67
N GLN A 102 14.62 -22.73 8.37
CA GLN A 102 14.05 -22.64 7.02
C GLN A 102 15.04 -21.99 6.05
N ARG A 103 15.80 -20.98 6.48
CA ARG A 103 16.85 -20.36 5.66
C ARG A 103 17.91 -21.40 5.28
N LYS A 104 18.33 -22.26 6.23
CA LYS A 104 19.28 -23.35 5.96
C LYS A 104 18.69 -24.35 4.96
N GLU A 105 17.44 -24.77 5.14
CA GLU A 105 16.77 -25.70 4.23
C GLU A 105 16.63 -25.13 2.81
N VAL A 106 16.14 -23.89 2.69
CA VAL A 106 15.99 -23.20 1.40
C VAL A 106 17.35 -23.05 0.71
N LYS A 107 18.39 -22.63 1.45
CA LYS A 107 19.75 -22.50 0.93
C LYS A 107 20.30 -23.84 0.44
N HIS A 108 20.05 -24.92 1.18
CA HIS A 108 20.45 -26.27 0.80
C HIS A 108 19.74 -26.71 -0.49
N LYS A 109 18.42 -26.58 -0.55
CA LYS A 109 17.62 -26.93 -1.73
C LYS A 109 18.01 -26.11 -2.97
N LEU A 110 18.24 -24.80 -2.82
CA LEU A 110 18.74 -23.95 -3.92
C LEU A 110 20.16 -24.35 -4.36
N SER A 111 21.03 -24.70 -3.41
CA SER A 111 22.38 -25.18 -3.76
C SER A 111 22.33 -26.49 -4.54
N ASN A 112 21.47 -27.43 -4.16
CA ASN A 112 21.26 -28.68 -4.89
C ASN A 112 20.72 -28.41 -6.30
N LEU A 113 19.72 -27.52 -6.43
CA LEU A 113 19.18 -27.13 -7.74
C LEU A 113 20.27 -26.51 -8.65
N LYS A 114 21.13 -25.65 -8.09
CA LYS A 114 22.28 -25.08 -8.82
C LYS A 114 23.21 -26.17 -9.35
N LEU A 115 23.51 -27.18 -8.53
CA LEU A 115 24.37 -28.30 -8.90
C LEU A 115 23.73 -29.16 -10.00
N GLU A 116 22.43 -29.44 -9.90
CA GLU A 116 21.70 -30.18 -10.93
C GLU A 116 21.71 -29.45 -12.28
N ILE A 117 21.44 -28.14 -12.28
CA ILE A 117 21.51 -27.31 -13.48
C ILE A 117 22.90 -27.39 -14.10
N LYS A 118 23.96 -27.21 -13.30
CA LYS A 118 25.34 -27.28 -13.78
C LYS A 118 25.67 -28.64 -14.38
N ARG A 119 25.34 -29.75 -13.71
CA ARG A 119 25.59 -31.11 -14.21
C ARG A 119 24.88 -31.37 -15.54
N ARG A 120 23.61 -30.99 -15.65
CA ARG A 120 22.82 -31.15 -16.88
C ARG A 120 23.28 -30.21 -18.00
N TRP A 121 23.79 -29.03 -17.66
CA TRP A 121 24.37 -28.08 -18.61
C TRP A 121 25.66 -28.62 -19.24
N ILE A 122 26.53 -29.21 -18.42
CA ILE A 122 27.74 -29.90 -18.88
C ILE A 122 27.37 -31.10 -19.76
N ALA A 123 26.39 -31.91 -19.37
CA ALA A 123 25.91 -33.06 -20.15
C ALA A 123 25.22 -32.67 -21.49
N ALA A 124 24.80 -31.41 -21.61
CA ALA A 124 24.30 -30.84 -22.86
C ALA A 124 25.40 -30.15 -23.68
N HIS A 125 26.67 -30.30 -23.30
CA HIS A 125 27.82 -29.64 -23.91
C HIS A 125 27.68 -28.13 -23.99
N TYR A 126 27.04 -27.51 -22.99
CA TYR A 126 26.82 -26.05 -22.95
C TYR A 126 25.99 -25.50 -24.14
N ILE A 127 25.23 -26.36 -24.84
CA ILE A 127 24.35 -25.97 -25.94
C ILE A 127 22.92 -25.86 -25.42
N GLU A 128 22.31 -24.68 -25.56
CA GLU A 128 20.99 -24.35 -25.01
C GLU A 128 19.89 -25.25 -25.54
N ASP A 129 19.82 -25.43 -26.86
CA ASP A 129 18.80 -26.26 -27.50
C ASP A 129 18.89 -27.72 -27.06
N LEU A 130 20.10 -28.26 -26.94
CA LEU A 130 20.32 -29.62 -26.45
C LEU A 130 19.91 -29.74 -24.98
N PHE A 131 20.18 -28.74 -24.16
CA PHE A 131 19.76 -28.73 -22.77
C PHE A 131 18.24 -28.73 -22.64
N LEU A 132 17.55 -27.85 -23.37
CA LEU A 132 16.09 -27.76 -23.38
C LEU A 132 15.45 -29.04 -23.89
N LYS A 133 15.99 -29.62 -24.99
CA LYS A 133 15.49 -30.87 -25.59
C LYS A 133 15.69 -32.07 -24.66
N ARG A 134 16.89 -32.27 -24.12
CA ARG A 134 17.23 -33.44 -23.28
C ARG A 134 16.59 -33.37 -21.88
N ASN A 135 16.44 -32.17 -21.32
CA ASN A 135 15.99 -31.99 -19.94
C ASN A 135 14.54 -31.52 -19.83
N ASN A 136 13.74 -31.55 -20.90
CA ASN A 136 12.36 -31.05 -20.90
C ASN A 136 11.51 -31.65 -19.76
N ARG A 137 11.55 -32.98 -19.58
CA ARG A 137 10.83 -33.65 -18.49
C ARG A 137 11.27 -33.17 -17.10
N TRP A 138 12.57 -32.96 -16.89
CA TRP A 138 13.10 -32.44 -15.62
C TRP A 138 12.76 -30.96 -15.40
N LEU A 139 12.71 -30.17 -16.48
CA LEU A 139 12.30 -28.78 -16.46
C LEU A 139 10.80 -28.64 -16.15
N GLN A 140 9.97 -29.59 -16.58
CA GLN A 140 8.54 -29.62 -16.25
C GLN A 140 8.28 -29.96 -14.78
N MET A 141 9.23 -30.59 -14.08
CA MET A 141 9.07 -30.91 -12.67
C MET A 141 8.98 -29.64 -11.83
N THR A 142 8.16 -29.73 -10.80
CA THR A 142 7.95 -28.69 -9.81
C THR A 142 9.03 -28.76 -8.73
N PHE A 143 9.41 -27.60 -8.20
CA PHE A 143 10.28 -27.49 -7.06
C PHE A 143 9.55 -26.76 -5.93
N GLU A 144 9.58 -27.37 -4.76
CA GLU A 144 8.85 -26.93 -3.57
C GLU A 144 9.77 -26.14 -2.64
N ILE A 145 9.46 -24.85 -2.50
CA ILE A 145 10.10 -24.00 -1.48
C ILE A 145 9.20 -24.03 -0.25
N PRO A 146 9.72 -24.42 0.93
CA PRO A 146 8.94 -24.37 2.15
C PRO A 146 8.52 -22.93 2.38
N GLN A 147 7.20 -22.65 2.39
CA GLN A 147 6.75 -21.34 2.81
C GLN A 147 6.94 -21.21 4.32
N THR A 148 7.14 -19.98 4.77
CA THR A 148 6.98 -19.66 6.18
C THR A 148 5.57 -20.12 6.57
N LYS A 149 5.48 -21.07 7.51
CA LYS A 149 4.22 -21.36 8.17
C LYS A 149 3.90 -20.10 8.97
N SER A 150 3.24 -19.13 8.32
CA SER A 150 2.55 -18.08 9.05
C SER A 150 1.53 -18.84 9.87
N ARG A 151 1.86 -19.10 11.14
CA ARG A 151 0.92 -19.67 12.10
C ARG A 151 -0.27 -18.73 12.01
N PRO A 152 -1.43 -19.19 11.48
CA PRO A 152 -2.57 -18.32 11.31
C PRO A 152 -2.90 -17.82 12.71
N GLY A 153 -2.48 -16.59 13.00
CA GLY A 153 -2.80 -15.95 14.25
C GLY A 153 -4.31 -15.85 14.35
N ARG A 154 -4.79 -15.56 15.56
CA ARG A 154 -6.20 -15.22 15.75
C ARG A 154 -6.63 -14.21 14.68
N PRO A 155 -7.69 -14.48 13.89
CA PRO A 155 -8.18 -13.55 12.89
C PRO A 155 -8.34 -12.16 13.51
N GLN A 156 -7.73 -11.16 12.88
CA GLN A 156 -7.79 -9.79 13.35
C GLN A 156 -9.15 -9.20 12.96
N LYS A 157 -9.88 -8.66 13.95
CA LYS A 157 -11.09 -7.87 13.67
C LYS A 157 -10.70 -6.59 12.92
N SER A 158 -11.61 -6.03 12.12
CA SER A 158 -11.42 -4.72 11.51
C SER A 158 -11.30 -3.62 12.59
N PHE A 159 -10.55 -2.55 12.32
CA PHE A 159 -10.27 -1.49 13.30
C PHE A 159 -11.55 -0.95 13.96
N SER A 160 -12.63 -0.77 13.18
CA SER A 160 -13.94 -0.31 13.66
C SER A 160 -14.59 -1.25 14.68
N LYS A 161 -14.37 -2.56 14.56
CA LYS A 161 -14.97 -3.62 15.42
C LYS A 161 -14.08 -4.02 16.61
N ILE A 162 -12.87 -3.46 16.71
CA ILE A 162 -11.94 -3.71 17.80
C ILE A 162 -12.34 -2.88 19.04
N SER A 163 -12.10 -3.40 20.25
CA SER A 163 -12.32 -2.67 21.50
C SER A 163 -11.42 -1.45 21.63
N GLU A 164 -11.89 -0.43 22.34
CA GLU A 164 -11.16 0.84 22.51
C GLU A 164 -9.74 0.64 23.07
N ARG A 165 -9.56 -0.23 24.07
CA ARG A 165 -8.25 -0.61 24.60
C ARG A 165 -7.29 -1.12 23.52
N SER A 166 -7.78 -1.95 22.61
CA SER A 166 -6.96 -2.52 21.53
C SER A 166 -6.69 -1.50 20.41
N LYS A 167 -7.62 -0.56 20.15
CA LYS A 167 -7.36 0.59 19.27
C LYS A 167 -6.21 1.42 19.82
N ARG A 168 -6.26 1.80 21.10
CA ARG A 168 -5.20 2.56 21.79
C ARG A 168 -3.83 1.90 21.64
N ARG A 169 -3.73 0.59 21.92
CA ARG A 169 -2.47 -0.18 21.77
C ARG A 169 -1.97 -0.21 20.33
N LYS A 170 -2.86 -0.36 19.35
CA LYS A 170 -2.47 -0.34 17.92
C LYS A 170 -1.99 1.03 17.46
N THR A 171 -2.53 2.10 18.04
CA THR A 171 -2.16 3.48 17.72
C THR A 171 -1.00 4.03 18.55
N GLU A 172 -0.48 3.26 19.51
CA GLU A 172 0.51 3.72 20.51
C GLU A 172 1.82 4.18 19.87
N ALA A 173 2.33 3.43 18.88
CA ALA A 173 3.52 3.82 18.13
C ALA A 173 3.34 5.18 17.44
N PHE A 174 2.19 5.40 16.80
CA PHE A 174 1.90 6.65 16.08
C PHE A 174 1.73 7.85 17.03
N ARG A 175 1.28 7.62 18.27
CA ARG A 175 1.09 8.70 19.26
C ARG A 175 2.41 9.25 19.81
N GLY A 176 3.47 8.44 19.81
CA GLY A 176 4.79 8.87 20.26
C GLY A 176 5.60 9.58 19.18
N GLU A 177 5.34 9.25 17.91
CA GLU A 177 6.11 9.74 16.77
C GLU A 177 5.51 11.00 16.12
N ILE A 178 4.18 11.09 16.04
CA ILE A 178 3.49 12.13 15.27
C ILE A 178 3.05 13.26 16.20
N THR A 179 3.31 14.51 15.79
CA THR A 179 2.88 15.70 16.52
C THR A 179 1.34 15.89 16.44
N SER A 180 0.76 16.57 17.43
CA SER A 180 -0.68 16.85 17.41
C SER A 180 -1.13 17.65 16.19
N GLU A 181 -0.29 18.57 15.71
CA GLU A 181 -0.57 19.42 14.56
C GLU A 181 -0.66 18.62 13.25
N GLU A 182 0.29 17.68 13.05
CA GLU A 182 0.28 16.78 11.91
C GLU A 182 -0.94 15.85 11.91
N LEU A 183 -1.35 15.36 13.09
CA LEU A 183 -2.56 14.56 13.24
C LEU A 183 -3.82 15.36 12.89
N THR A 184 -3.92 16.61 13.34
CA THR A 184 -5.02 17.52 12.97
C THR A 184 -5.06 17.77 11.47
N PHE A 185 -3.92 18.09 10.86
CA PHE A 185 -3.84 18.34 9.42
C PHE A 185 -4.19 17.11 8.57
N ALA A 186 -3.69 15.93 8.96
CA ALA A 186 -3.99 14.67 8.30
C ALA A 186 -5.49 14.34 8.40
N THR A 187 -6.10 14.57 9.57
CA THR A 187 -7.54 14.37 9.80
C THR A 187 -8.37 15.30 8.94
N HIS A 188 -8.02 16.60 8.91
CA HIS A 188 -8.68 17.60 8.07
C HIS A 188 -8.62 17.23 6.59
N THR A 189 -7.43 16.91 6.08
CA THR A 189 -7.22 16.52 4.68
C THR A 189 -8.01 15.27 4.32
N LYS A 190 -8.07 14.29 5.23
CA LYS A 190 -8.83 13.06 5.03
C LYS A 190 -10.34 13.31 4.97
N LEU A 191 -10.89 14.08 5.90
CA LEU A 191 -12.31 14.44 5.92
C LEU A 191 -12.73 15.23 4.69
N HIS A 192 -11.90 16.19 4.26
CA HIS A 192 -12.15 16.95 3.03
C HIS A 192 -12.14 16.05 1.79
N SER A 193 -11.20 15.11 1.69
CA SER A 193 -11.14 14.16 0.57
C SER A 193 -12.35 13.21 0.53
N GLU A 194 -12.97 12.95 1.68
CA GLU A 194 -14.19 12.14 1.82
C GLU A 194 -15.48 12.96 1.58
N GLY A 195 -15.38 14.26 1.27
CA GLY A 195 -16.52 15.15 1.08
C GLY A 195 -17.22 15.58 2.37
N LYS A 196 -16.63 15.28 3.54
CA LYS A 196 -17.19 15.61 4.86
C LYS A 196 -16.73 17.00 5.32
N THR A 197 -17.13 18.03 4.58
CA THR A 197 -16.67 19.42 4.80
C THR A 197 -17.07 19.98 6.16
N ASP A 198 -18.23 19.58 6.68
CA ASP A 198 -18.73 20.10 7.96
C ASP A 198 -17.97 19.50 9.15
N ALA A 199 -17.71 18.18 9.12
CA ALA A 199 -16.86 17.53 10.11
C ALA A 199 -15.42 18.05 10.06
N SER A 200 -14.91 18.40 8.88
CA SER A 200 -13.57 18.97 8.71
C SER A 200 -13.41 20.35 9.39
N LYS A 201 -14.50 21.10 9.55
CA LYS A 201 -14.51 22.43 10.18
C LYS A 201 -14.79 22.37 11.69
N ASP A 202 -14.91 21.18 12.26
CA ASP A 202 -15.18 21.01 13.69
C ASP A 202 -14.05 21.66 14.51
N PRO A 203 -14.37 22.57 15.43
CA PRO A 203 -13.44 23.16 16.38
C PRO A 203 -12.55 22.15 17.12
N LEU A 204 -13.10 20.97 17.45
CA LEU A 204 -12.39 19.90 18.15
C LEU A 204 -11.26 19.29 17.32
N ILE A 205 -11.43 19.27 16.00
CA ILE A 205 -10.44 18.72 15.07
C ILE A 205 -9.42 19.79 14.71
N THR A 206 -9.89 21.00 14.40
CA THR A 206 -9.06 22.10 13.91
C THR A 206 -8.28 22.81 15.03
N GLY A 207 -8.63 22.58 16.29
CA GLY A 207 -8.05 23.26 17.45
C GLY A 207 -8.41 24.76 17.52
N MET A 208 -9.27 25.24 16.63
CA MET A 208 -9.71 26.63 16.57
C MET A 208 -11.03 26.78 17.32
N ARG A 209 -11.12 27.75 18.23
CA ARG A 209 -12.41 28.09 18.87
C ARG A 209 -13.42 28.50 17.79
N PRO A 210 -14.71 28.10 17.91
CA PRO A 210 -15.73 28.55 16.98
C PRO A 210 -15.75 30.07 16.96
N ASN A 211 -15.46 30.65 15.79
CA ASN A 211 -15.47 32.09 15.62
C ASN A 211 -16.93 32.55 15.80
N PRO A 212 -17.25 33.45 16.75
CA PRO A 212 -18.62 33.88 16.95
C PRO A 212 -19.15 34.42 15.62
N ARG A 213 -20.23 33.82 15.11
CA ARG A 213 -20.88 34.32 13.90
C ARG A 213 -21.29 35.75 14.22
N LYS A 214 -20.78 36.71 13.46
CA LYS A 214 -21.23 38.10 13.57
C LYS A 214 -22.75 38.07 13.38
N ILE A 215 -23.50 38.32 14.46
CA ILE A 215 -24.93 38.54 14.39
C ILE A 215 -25.09 39.68 13.41
N LYS A 216 -25.63 39.38 12.21
CA LYS A 216 -25.98 40.43 11.27
C LYS A 216 -27.06 41.23 12.00
N LYS A 217 -26.71 42.45 12.41
CA LYS A 217 -27.70 43.37 12.97
C LYS A 217 -28.83 43.44 11.95
N PRO A 218 -30.10 43.22 12.33
CA PRO A 218 -31.19 43.49 11.42
C PRO A 218 -31.01 44.91 10.88
N PHE A 219 -31.29 45.12 9.59
CA PHE A 219 -31.25 46.45 9.01
C PHE A 219 -32.05 47.40 9.90
N LEU A 220 -31.53 48.63 10.09
CA LEU A 220 -32.24 49.65 10.85
C LEU A 220 -33.63 49.79 10.25
N LYS A 221 -34.66 49.82 11.11
CA LYS A 221 -36.07 49.89 10.71
C LYS A 221 -36.30 51.00 9.68
N GLU A 222 -35.63 52.13 9.88
CA GLU A 222 -35.62 53.30 8.99
C GLU A 222 -35.18 52.98 7.55
N THR A 223 -34.15 52.14 7.35
CA THR A 223 -33.73 51.73 6.01
C THR A 223 -34.66 50.71 5.36
N VAL A 224 -35.37 49.91 6.16
CA VAL A 224 -36.41 49.01 5.66
C VAL A 224 -37.63 49.83 5.23
N GLU A 225 -37.99 50.84 6.01
CA GLU A 225 -39.11 51.76 5.78
C GLU A 225 -38.89 52.63 4.52
N MET A 226 -37.66 53.09 4.26
CA MET A 226 -37.31 53.78 3.00
C MET A 226 -37.36 52.90 1.74
N LEU A 227 -37.30 51.58 1.89
CA LEU A 227 -37.30 50.62 0.78
C LEU A 227 -38.67 50.01 0.50
N MET A 228 -39.63 50.20 1.41
CA MET A 228 -41.01 49.76 1.19
C MET A 228 -41.78 50.91 0.53
N PRO A 229 -42.36 50.71 -0.67
CA PRO A 229 -43.22 51.72 -1.27
C PRO A 229 -44.44 51.96 -0.37
N GLU A 230 -44.77 53.23 -0.13
CA GLU A 230 -45.95 53.62 0.65
C GLU A 230 -47.20 52.96 0.02
N GLU A 231 -47.80 52.02 0.75
CA GLU A 231 -49.09 51.48 0.34
C GLU A 231 -50.17 52.56 0.53
N PRO A 232 -51.08 52.73 -0.44
CA PRO A 232 -52.14 53.71 -0.34
C PRO A 232 -53.06 53.36 0.83
N MET A 233 -53.09 54.24 1.83
CA MET A 233 -53.99 54.17 2.97
C MET A 233 -55.44 54.00 2.52
N GLY A 234 -56.04 52.85 2.86
CA GLY A 234 -57.48 52.69 2.75
C GLY A 234 -57.92 51.23 2.78
N GLN A 235 -58.09 50.67 3.98
CA GLN A 235 -59.33 50.00 4.39
C GLN A 235 -59.15 49.38 5.78
N SER A 236 -59.96 49.86 6.72
CA SER A 236 -60.21 49.26 8.01
C SER A 236 -60.88 47.90 7.83
N TYR A 237 -60.25 46.83 8.28
CA TYR A 237 -60.94 45.57 8.57
C TYR A 237 -60.79 45.22 10.03
N LEU A 238 -61.92 44.82 10.58
CA LEU A 238 -62.24 44.66 11.98
C LEU A 238 -61.52 43.47 12.62
N SER A 239 -61.38 43.61 13.93
CA SER A 239 -61.21 42.66 15.01
C SER A 239 -61.51 41.19 14.70
N GLY A 240 -60.66 40.32 15.24
CA GLY A 240 -60.93 38.91 15.47
C GLY A 240 -60.07 38.43 16.63
N ASP A 241 -60.58 38.62 17.85
CA ASP A 241 -60.15 37.86 19.03
C ASP A 241 -60.35 36.37 18.73
N ASN A 242 -59.35 35.56 19.04
CA ASN A 242 -59.51 34.15 19.39
C ASN A 242 -58.37 33.84 20.37
N ASP A 243 -58.71 33.98 21.65
CA ASP A 243 -58.16 33.14 22.69
C ASP A 243 -58.50 31.69 22.33
N ASP A 244 -57.48 30.84 22.19
CA ASP A 244 -57.64 29.39 22.36
C ASP A 244 -56.39 28.91 23.10
N ASP A 245 -56.62 28.68 24.39
CA ASP A 245 -55.86 27.75 25.21
C ASP A 245 -55.82 26.39 24.52
N ASP A 246 -54.66 25.73 24.48
CA ASP A 246 -54.66 24.28 24.63
C ASP A 246 -53.34 23.80 25.25
N ASP A 247 -53.52 23.26 26.44
CA ASP A 247 -52.59 22.47 27.22
C ASP A 247 -52.27 21.12 26.53
N ASN A 248 -51.34 20.40 27.17
CA ASN A 248 -51.00 18.97 27.02
C ASN A 248 -49.89 18.65 26.01
N ASP A 249 -48.98 17.73 26.26
CA ASP A 249 -48.61 16.98 27.46
C ASP A 249 -47.28 16.29 27.13
N ASP A 250 -46.60 15.86 28.18
CA ASP A 250 -45.48 14.94 28.21
C ASP A 250 -45.65 13.71 27.28
N GLU A 251 -44.54 13.22 26.70
CA GLU A 251 -44.34 11.77 26.52
C GLU A 251 -42.83 11.44 26.43
N ASP A 252 -42.44 10.57 27.40
CA ASP A 252 -41.21 9.80 27.68
C ASP A 252 -40.05 9.68 26.66
#